data_AF-K1X345-F1
#
_entry.id   AF-K1X345-F1
#
_cell.length_a   1.000
_cell.length_b   1.000
_cell.length_c   1.000
_cell.angle_alpha   90.00
_cell.angle_beta   90.00
_cell.angle_gamma   90.00
#
_symmetry.space_group_name_H-M   'P 1'
#
loop_
_entity.id
_entity.type
_entity.pdbx_description
1 polymer ?
#
loop_
_entity_poly.entity_id
_entity_poly.type
_entity_poly.pdbx_seq_one_letter_code
_entity_poly.pdbx_strand_id
1 'polypeptide(L)'
;MMMDEARSFTRYDEVARRVREDTQKVSFTFTTSGFQTSPPTLPTIMARFTTLLFLCATPLLHASVLPAQNLLVPASPSNHPSTSIPTSTPNDDTPLPLIIWHGLGDNYAASGLADVAALAEAVHPGTTTYIIRLGDDASADRSATFFGNLTQQLSAVCATLAAHPVLSVAPAVDALGFSQGGQFLRGYVERCNVPPVRSLVTFGSQHNGIAEFQACAPGDWLCRGAEGLLRSNTWSPLVQGRLVPAQYFRDPRRMEEYLEFSNFLADVNNERAVKNQTYKENLSGLERFTMVLFEEDETVIPKESGWFAEVNGTEVTPLREREMYKEDWIGLKALDQKGALKFEVTKGGHMQLSSKVLRKTFEANYGPLGRQFDAEEVGGEDEDEESSWQLEL
;
A
#
# COMPACT_ATOMS: atom_id res chain seq x y z
N MET A 1 -26.57 2.57 -13.95
CA MET A 1 -26.28 1.66 -12.82
C MET A 1 -25.96 0.24 -13.27
N MET A 2 -26.90 -0.62 -13.71
CA MET A 2 -26.55 -1.99 -14.15
C MET A 2 -25.65 -2.04 -15.41
N MET A 3 -25.75 -1.06 -16.31
CA MET A 3 -24.90 -0.99 -17.51
C MET A 3 -23.47 -0.50 -17.23
N ASP A 4 -23.28 0.29 -16.16
CA ASP A 4 -21.98 0.89 -15.80
C ASP A 4 -21.11 -0.13 -15.05
N GLU A 5 -21.74 -0.93 -14.18
CA GLU A 5 -21.10 -2.03 -13.45
C GLU A 5 -20.56 -3.09 -14.43
N ALA A 6 -21.31 -3.40 -15.50
CA ALA A 6 -20.90 -4.32 -16.55
C ALA A 6 -19.71 -3.83 -17.41
N ARG A 7 -19.49 -2.51 -17.52
CA ARG A 7 -18.40 -1.94 -18.34
C ARG A 7 -17.07 -1.83 -17.60
N SER A 8 -17.09 -1.42 -16.32
CA SER A 8 -15.90 -1.51 -15.45
C SER A 8 -15.45 -2.96 -15.26
N PHE A 9 -16.42 -3.88 -15.19
CA PHE A 9 -16.20 -5.33 -15.24
C PHE A 9 -15.40 -5.74 -16.49
N THR A 10 -15.82 -5.30 -17.69
CA THR A 10 -15.12 -5.64 -18.94
C THR A 10 -13.69 -5.09 -19.04
N ARG A 11 -13.40 -3.88 -18.54
CA ARG A 11 -12.05 -3.29 -18.68
C ARG A 11 -11.03 -3.94 -17.73
N TYR A 12 -11.41 -4.19 -16.47
CA TYR A 12 -10.55 -4.95 -15.56
C TYR A 12 -10.30 -6.36 -16.07
N ASP A 13 -11.35 -7.08 -16.50
CA ASP A 13 -11.20 -8.45 -16.98
C ASP A 13 -10.43 -8.50 -18.31
N GLU A 14 -10.59 -7.51 -19.19
CA GLU A 14 -9.81 -7.40 -20.42
C GLU A 14 -8.34 -7.11 -20.14
N VAL A 15 -8.02 -6.19 -19.22
CA VAL A 15 -6.62 -5.89 -18.90
C VAL A 15 -6.00 -7.03 -18.09
N ALA A 16 -6.71 -7.61 -17.12
CA ALA A 16 -6.28 -8.82 -16.43
C ALA A 16 -6.12 -10.02 -17.38
N ARG A 17 -6.93 -10.10 -18.46
CA ARG A 17 -6.75 -11.08 -19.54
C ARG A 17 -5.51 -10.77 -20.40
N ARG A 18 -5.27 -9.51 -20.78
CA ARG A 18 -4.05 -9.12 -21.53
C ARG A 18 -2.78 -9.42 -20.71
N VAL A 19 -2.80 -9.06 -19.44
CA VAL A 19 -1.73 -9.39 -18.48
C VAL A 19 -1.51 -10.90 -18.40
N ARG A 20 -2.58 -11.71 -18.32
CA ARG A 20 -2.49 -13.19 -18.40
C ARG A 20 -1.88 -13.69 -19.71
N GLU A 21 -2.24 -13.09 -20.85
CA GLU A 21 -1.79 -13.52 -22.18
C GLU A 21 -0.31 -13.22 -22.43
N ASP A 22 0.21 -12.12 -21.89
CA ASP A 22 1.63 -11.79 -22.04
C ASP A 22 2.53 -12.66 -21.17
N THR A 23 2.07 -13.07 -19.97
CA THR A 23 2.77 -14.06 -19.13
C THR A 23 2.88 -15.42 -19.83
N GLN A 24 1.91 -15.79 -20.68
CA GLN A 24 1.93 -17.04 -21.45
C GLN A 24 2.89 -17.02 -22.64
N LYS A 25 3.23 -15.85 -23.21
CA LYS A 25 4.12 -15.73 -24.37
C LYS A 25 5.62 -15.78 -24.03
N VAL A 26 5.99 -15.65 -22.75
CA VAL A 26 7.41 -15.61 -22.30
C VAL A 26 8.02 -17.01 -22.09
N SER A 27 7.29 -18.10 -22.30
CA SER A 27 7.82 -19.45 -22.07
C SER A 27 8.70 -19.94 -23.23
N PHE A 28 10.02 -19.74 -23.11
CA PHE A 28 11.03 -20.40 -23.93
C PHE A 28 11.12 -21.90 -23.64
N THR A 29 11.20 -22.67 -24.72
CA THR A 29 11.42 -24.11 -24.79
C THR A 29 12.64 -24.57 -23.99
N PHE A 30 12.43 -25.30 -22.89
CA PHE A 30 13.45 -26.16 -22.30
C PHE A 30 13.24 -27.60 -22.75
N THR A 31 14.19 -28.09 -23.54
CA THR A 31 14.37 -29.48 -23.93
C THR A 31 14.69 -30.34 -22.70
N THR A 32 13.91 -31.40 -22.55
CA THR A 32 14.03 -32.40 -21.50
C THR A 32 15.28 -33.26 -21.69
N SER A 33 16.12 -33.36 -20.65
CA SER A 33 17.01 -34.50 -20.48
C SER A 33 16.86 -35.02 -19.05
N GLY A 34 16.35 -36.26 -18.96
CA GLY A 34 15.99 -36.89 -17.71
C GLY A 34 17.20 -37.47 -16.98
N PHE A 35 17.18 -37.37 -15.65
CA PHE A 35 17.87 -38.29 -14.78
C PHE A 35 16.98 -38.63 -13.58
N GLN A 36 16.68 -39.92 -13.46
CA GLN A 36 15.80 -40.53 -12.49
C GLN A 36 16.65 -41.06 -11.34
N THR A 37 16.45 -40.56 -10.12
CA THR A 37 16.98 -41.20 -8.90
C THR A 37 15.94 -41.21 -7.80
N SER A 38 15.79 -42.38 -7.19
CA SER A 38 14.79 -42.78 -6.19
C SER A 38 15.15 -42.29 -4.78
N PRO A 39 14.19 -42.11 -3.86
CA PRO A 39 14.48 -41.70 -2.49
C PRO A 39 14.72 -42.90 -1.56
N PRO A 40 15.57 -42.78 -0.51
CA PRO A 40 15.54 -43.70 0.60
C PRO A 40 14.71 -43.18 1.79
N THR A 41 14.20 -44.15 2.53
CA THR A 41 13.25 -44.10 3.65
C THR A 41 13.88 -43.72 5.01
N LEU A 42 13.00 -43.27 5.92
CA LEU A 42 13.20 -42.79 7.30
C LEU A 42 14.03 -43.70 8.24
N PRO A 43 14.42 -43.16 9.42
CA PRO A 43 13.74 -43.65 10.62
C PRO A 43 13.22 -42.54 11.56
N THR A 44 12.03 -42.83 12.09
CA THR A 44 11.27 -42.14 13.13
C THR A 44 12.05 -42.07 14.45
N ILE A 45 12.19 -40.87 15.02
CA ILE A 45 12.57 -40.69 16.43
C ILE A 45 11.43 -39.97 17.15
N MET A 46 10.74 -40.72 18.02
CA MET A 46 9.85 -40.17 19.03
C MET A 46 10.66 -39.36 20.05
N ALA A 47 10.41 -38.05 20.14
CA ALA A 47 10.82 -37.25 21.29
C ALA A 47 9.59 -37.01 22.18
N ARG A 48 9.74 -37.40 23.44
CA ARG A 48 8.71 -37.41 24.48
C ARG A 48 8.42 -36.00 24.99
N PHE A 49 7.15 -35.78 25.29
CA PHE A 49 6.63 -34.67 26.09
C PHE A 49 7.33 -34.57 27.45
N THR A 50 7.78 -33.36 27.80
CA THR A 50 7.91 -32.92 29.19
C THR A 50 7.40 -31.49 29.31
N THR A 51 6.18 -31.39 29.82
CA THR A 51 5.50 -30.18 30.27
C THR A 51 6.22 -29.64 31.51
N LEU A 52 6.81 -28.44 31.44
CA LEU A 52 7.29 -27.73 32.63
C LEU A 52 6.19 -26.77 33.10
N LEU A 53 5.47 -27.18 34.16
CA LEU A 53 4.61 -26.29 34.94
C LEU A 53 5.52 -25.31 35.71
N PHE A 54 5.46 -24.02 35.36
CA PHE A 54 5.90 -22.96 36.26
C PHE A 54 4.73 -22.53 37.15
N LEU A 55 4.76 -22.97 38.41
CA LEU A 55 4.05 -22.31 39.50
C LEU A 55 4.76 -20.98 39.79
N CYS A 56 4.11 -19.86 39.48
CA CYS A 56 4.42 -18.58 40.11
C CYS A 56 3.25 -18.18 41.01
N ALA A 57 3.54 -18.17 42.30
CA ALA A 57 2.66 -17.76 43.37
C ALA A 57 2.25 -16.29 43.24
N THR A 58 0.98 -16.03 43.48
CA THR A 58 0.42 -14.70 43.72
C THR A 58 0.84 -14.18 45.09
N PRO A 59 0.98 -12.85 45.24
CA PRO A 59 0.58 -12.20 46.47
C PRO A 59 -0.57 -11.23 46.19
N LEU A 60 -1.69 -11.52 46.85
CA LEU A 60 -2.80 -10.62 47.11
C LEU A 60 -2.32 -9.33 47.76
N LEU A 61 -2.57 -8.18 47.15
CA LEU A 61 -2.57 -6.88 47.82
C LEU A 61 -3.86 -6.12 47.50
N HIS A 62 -4.78 -6.26 48.45
CA HIS A 62 -5.67 -5.25 49.04
C HIS A 62 -6.33 -4.22 48.10
N ALA A 63 -7.64 -4.43 47.95
CA ALA A 63 -8.60 -3.44 47.49
C ALA A 63 -8.59 -2.19 48.37
N SER A 64 -8.52 -1.02 47.72
CA SER A 64 -8.85 0.27 48.32
C SER A 64 -10.05 0.82 47.56
N VAL A 65 -11.22 0.71 48.18
CA VAL A 65 -12.46 1.34 47.74
C VAL A 65 -12.41 2.80 48.16
N LEU A 66 -12.62 3.73 47.22
CA LEU A 66 -12.98 5.11 47.52
C LEU A 66 -14.15 5.56 46.62
N PRO A 67 -15.00 6.46 47.12
CA PRO A 67 -16.42 6.48 46.81
C PRO A 67 -16.76 7.31 45.58
N ALA A 68 -17.77 6.84 44.85
CA ALA A 68 -18.50 7.63 43.87
C ALA A 68 -19.13 8.85 44.55
N GLN A 69 -18.73 10.04 44.15
CA GLN A 69 -19.44 11.27 44.46
C GLN A 69 -20.34 11.63 43.29
N ASN A 70 -21.65 11.55 43.57
CA ASN A 70 -22.74 12.06 42.76
C ASN A 70 -22.50 13.55 42.44
N LEU A 71 -22.31 13.87 41.16
CA LEU A 71 -22.52 15.23 40.67
C LEU A 71 -23.97 15.36 40.22
N LEU A 72 -24.70 16.16 40.99
CA LEU A 72 -26.06 16.61 40.75
C LEU A 72 -26.13 17.39 39.43
N VAL A 73 -27.03 16.95 38.56
CA VAL A 73 -27.54 17.69 37.40
C VAL A 73 -28.54 18.73 37.91
N PRO A 74 -28.38 20.03 37.60
CA PRO A 74 -29.49 20.97 37.66
C PRO A 74 -30.18 21.03 36.28
N ALA A 75 -31.49 20.79 36.30
CA ALA A 75 -32.39 20.96 35.16
C ALA A 75 -32.81 22.43 35.00
N SER A 76 -33.15 22.78 33.74
CA SER A 76 -34.03 23.88 33.27
C SER A 76 -33.33 24.96 32.43
N PRO A 77 -34.04 25.69 31.54
CA PRO A 77 -35.17 25.28 30.70
C PRO A 77 -34.91 25.58 29.20
N SER A 78 -35.75 24.97 28.37
CA SER A 78 -35.95 25.21 26.95
C SER A 78 -36.09 26.69 26.57
N ASN A 79 -35.30 27.15 25.60
CA ASN A 79 -35.67 28.24 24.70
C ASN A 79 -35.03 28.01 23.33
N HIS A 80 -35.85 27.67 22.35
CA HIS A 80 -35.54 27.75 20.93
C HIS A 80 -35.45 29.23 20.52
N PRO A 81 -34.43 29.59 19.75
CA PRO A 81 -34.61 30.45 18.60
C PRO A 81 -34.28 29.65 17.35
N SER A 82 -35.30 29.39 16.54
CA SER A 82 -35.18 28.88 15.17
C SER A 82 -34.27 29.81 14.38
N THR A 83 -33.00 29.48 14.33
CA THR A 83 -32.02 30.15 13.47
C THR A 83 -31.74 29.16 12.35
N SER A 84 -32.32 29.44 11.19
CA SER A 84 -32.01 28.75 9.95
C SER A 84 -30.51 28.83 9.72
N ILE A 85 -29.80 27.72 9.94
CA ILE A 85 -28.41 27.57 9.52
C ILE A 85 -28.43 27.66 7.99
N PRO A 86 -27.68 28.57 7.36
CA PRO A 86 -27.43 28.46 5.94
C PRO A 86 -26.53 27.24 5.76
N THR A 87 -27.13 26.13 5.30
CA THR A 87 -26.40 24.96 4.81
C THR A 87 -25.76 25.33 3.48
N SER A 88 -24.60 25.98 3.56
CA SER A 88 -23.65 26.08 2.48
C SER A 88 -22.29 26.30 3.13
N THR A 89 -21.56 25.22 3.39
CA THR A 89 -20.10 25.34 3.43
C THR A 89 -19.69 26.01 2.13
N PRO A 90 -18.93 27.12 2.16
CA PRO A 90 -18.34 27.65 0.94
C PRO A 90 -17.63 26.48 0.26
N ASN A 91 -17.86 26.30 -1.04
CA ASN A 91 -17.05 25.38 -1.83
C ASN A 91 -15.63 25.95 -1.74
N ASP A 92 -14.84 25.44 -0.80
CA ASP A 92 -13.45 25.81 -0.66
C ASP A 92 -12.73 25.12 -1.80
N ASP A 93 -12.58 25.86 -2.90
CA ASP A 93 -11.92 25.39 -4.11
C ASP A 93 -10.40 25.19 -3.89
N THR A 94 -9.90 25.37 -2.65
CA THR A 94 -8.51 25.07 -2.26
C THR A 94 -8.23 23.57 -2.36
N PRO A 95 -7.24 23.16 -3.19
CA PRO A 95 -6.82 21.77 -3.27
C PRO A 95 -6.33 21.21 -1.94
N LEU A 96 -6.55 19.91 -1.71
CA LEU A 96 -6.02 19.23 -0.54
C LEU A 96 -4.48 19.15 -0.58
N PRO A 97 -3.79 19.16 0.58
CA PRO A 97 -2.37 18.84 0.63
C PRO A 97 -2.10 17.43 0.10
N LEU A 98 -0.95 17.25 -0.55
CA LEU A 98 -0.47 15.97 -1.08
C LEU A 98 0.65 15.41 -0.22
N ILE A 99 0.56 14.16 0.21
CA ILE A 99 1.67 13.41 0.79
C ILE A 99 2.27 12.46 -0.25
N ILE A 100 3.60 12.43 -0.35
CA ILE A 100 4.32 11.54 -1.27
C ILE A 100 5.19 10.57 -0.48
N TRP A 101 5.15 9.28 -0.79
CA TRP A 101 6.10 8.29 -0.28
C TRP A 101 6.87 7.65 -1.43
N HIS A 102 8.18 7.89 -1.44
CA HIS A 102 9.09 7.39 -2.46
C HIS A 102 9.40 5.89 -2.34
N GLY A 103 10.05 5.37 -3.38
CA GLY A 103 10.39 3.95 -3.53
C GLY A 103 11.70 3.54 -2.85
N LEU A 104 12.06 2.27 -3.07
CA LEU A 104 13.30 1.68 -2.62
C LEU A 104 14.50 2.36 -3.30
N GLY A 105 15.47 2.82 -2.51
CA GLY A 105 16.70 3.42 -3.02
C GLY A 105 16.61 4.87 -3.47
N ASP A 106 15.43 5.47 -3.43
CA ASP A 106 15.23 6.92 -3.56
C ASP A 106 15.26 7.62 -2.18
N ASN A 107 15.06 8.94 -2.15
CA ASN A 107 15.05 9.75 -0.93
C ASN A 107 14.19 11.02 -1.08
N TYR A 108 13.72 11.56 0.04
CA TYR A 108 12.83 12.72 0.07
C TYR A 108 13.36 13.99 -0.61
N ALA A 109 14.67 14.11 -0.81
CA ALA A 109 15.33 15.30 -1.37
C ALA A 109 15.72 15.13 -2.85
N ALA A 110 15.31 14.03 -3.50
CA ALA A 110 15.59 13.80 -4.91
C ALA A 110 14.92 14.85 -5.82
N SER A 111 15.63 15.27 -6.88
CA SER A 111 15.11 16.25 -7.85
C SER A 111 13.86 15.75 -8.56
N GLY A 112 13.80 14.45 -8.88
CA GLY A 112 12.62 13.84 -9.50
C GLY A 112 11.35 14.05 -8.65
N LEU A 113 11.41 13.81 -7.33
CA LEU A 113 10.27 14.06 -6.45
C LEU A 113 9.93 15.56 -6.30
N ALA A 114 10.93 16.44 -6.36
CA ALA A 114 10.69 17.89 -6.41
C ALA A 114 9.94 18.30 -7.69
N ASP A 115 10.28 17.69 -8.83
CA ASP A 115 9.58 17.92 -10.10
C ASP A 115 8.15 17.37 -10.06
N VAL A 116 7.92 16.21 -9.42
CA VAL A 116 6.58 15.67 -9.15
C VAL A 116 5.74 16.64 -8.32
N ALA A 117 6.31 17.17 -7.22
CA ALA A 117 5.63 18.13 -6.37
C ALA A 117 5.30 19.44 -7.10
N ALA A 118 6.24 19.95 -7.91
CA ALA A 118 6.04 21.14 -8.73
C ALA A 118 4.95 20.91 -9.79
N LEU A 119 4.88 19.71 -10.37
CA LEU A 119 3.82 19.36 -11.31
C LEU A 119 2.45 19.27 -10.63
N ALA A 120 2.37 18.74 -9.41
CA ALA A 120 1.12 18.70 -8.64
C ALA A 120 0.57 20.10 -8.36
N GLU A 121 1.44 21.01 -7.92
CA GLU A 121 1.11 22.44 -7.73
C GLU A 121 0.71 23.12 -9.05
N ALA A 122 1.36 22.78 -10.17
CA ALA A 122 1.03 23.34 -11.48
C ALA A 122 -0.33 22.86 -12.03
N VAL A 123 -0.73 21.62 -11.71
CA VAL A 123 -2.04 21.07 -12.11
C VAL A 123 -3.14 21.62 -11.20
N HIS A 124 -2.89 21.68 -9.90
CA HIS A 124 -3.84 22.16 -8.88
C HIS A 124 -3.19 23.27 -8.04
N PRO A 125 -3.26 24.55 -8.49
CA PRO A 125 -2.64 25.66 -7.79
C PRO A 125 -3.06 25.76 -6.32
N GLY A 126 -2.09 25.82 -5.40
CA GLY A 126 -2.28 25.80 -3.95
C GLY A 126 -2.07 24.44 -3.27
N THR A 127 -1.79 23.38 -4.03
CA THR A 127 -1.46 22.05 -3.50
C THR A 127 -0.12 22.03 -2.77
N THR A 128 -0.17 22.14 -1.44
CA THR A 128 1.05 21.94 -0.62
C THR A 128 1.44 20.46 -0.59
N THR A 129 2.66 20.15 -1.02
CA THR A 129 3.18 18.78 -1.01
C THR A 129 4.14 18.55 0.16
N TYR A 130 3.97 17.42 0.86
CA TYR A 130 4.90 16.91 1.86
C TYR A 130 5.47 15.56 1.40
N ILE A 131 6.78 15.52 1.16
CA ILE A 131 7.48 14.28 0.83
C ILE A 131 7.89 13.61 2.15
N ILE A 132 7.38 12.41 2.37
CA ILE A 132 7.68 11.62 3.57
C ILE A 132 9.16 11.29 3.58
N ARG A 133 9.77 11.45 4.75
CA ARG A 133 11.15 11.09 5.05
C ARG A 133 11.23 10.23 6.29
N LEU A 134 12.13 9.26 6.27
CA LEU A 134 12.44 8.30 7.32
C LEU A 134 13.76 8.62 8.03
N GLY A 135 14.58 9.50 7.44
CA GLY A 135 15.86 9.94 7.98
C GLY A 135 16.01 11.46 8.05
N ASP A 136 17.01 11.91 8.81
CA ASP A 136 17.30 13.33 8.98
C ASP A 136 17.89 13.98 7.72
N ASP A 137 18.56 13.19 6.88
CA ASP A 137 19.15 13.58 5.60
C ASP A 137 18.86 12.55 4.50
N ALA A 138 19.12 12.93 3.25
CA ALA A 138 18.87 12.12 2.05
C ALA A 138 19.54 10.74 2.08
N SER A 139 20.73 10.63 2.66
CA SER A 139 21.48 9.36 2.70
C SER A 139 20.91 8.41 3.75
N ALA A 140 20.58 8.94 4.93
CA ALA A 140 19.93 8.19 5.99
C ALA A 140 18.53 7.71 5.56
N ASP A 141 17.78 8.59 4.90
CA ASP A 141 16.47 8.30 4.35
C ASP A 141 16.52 7.19 3.28
N ARG A 142 17.43 7.33 2.30
CA ARG A 142 17.69 6.28 1.31
C ARG A 142 18.03 4.94 1.95
N SER A 143 18.90 4.95 2.95
CA SER A 143 19.31 3.73 3.66
C SER A 143 18.14 3.07 4.39
N ALA A 144 17.24 3.88 4.96
CA ALA A 144 16.04 3.40 5.66
C ALA A 144 15.04 2.70 4.73
N THR A 145 15.07 2.98 3.42
CA THR A 145 14.24 2.24 2.45
C THR A 145 14.65 0.77 2.31
N PHE A 146 15.91 0.43 2.58
CA PHE A 146 16.42 -0.95 2.59
C PHE A 146 16.41 -1.56 3.99
N PHE A 147 16.89 -0.80 4.99
CA PHE A 147 17.14 -1.31 6.33
C PHE A 147 16.25 -0.65 7.36
N GLY A 148 15.50 -1.47 8.10
CA GLY A 148 14.62 -1.01 9.15
C GLY A 148 13.49 -1.98 9.45
N ASN A 149 12.63 -1.58 10.38
CA ASN A 149 11.39 -2.25 10.72
C ASN A 149 10.23 -1.41 10.19
N LEU A 150 9.47 -1.93 9.20
CA LEU A 150 8.38 -1.18 8.56
C LEU A 150 7.28 -0.79 9.55
N THR A 151 7.01 -1.63 10.55
CA THR A 151 6.02 -1.29 11.58
C THR A 151 6.46 -0.07 12.40
N GLN A 152 7.75 0.05 12.70
CA GLN A 152 8.28 1.24 13.39
C GLN A 152 8.33 2.47 12.48
N GLN A 153 8.74 2.29 11.21
CA GLN A 153 8.75 3.38 10.22
C GLN A 153 7.34 3.95 10.02
N LEU A 154 6.33 3.10 9.83
CA LEU A 154 4.93 3.52 9.73
C LEU A 154 4.46 4.24 10.99
N SER A 155 4.78 3.74 12.18
CA SER A 155 4.42 4.41 13.43
C SER A 155 5.05 5.80 13.54
N ALA A 156 6.30 5.97 13.09
CA ALA A 156 6.97 7.26 13.07
C ALA A 156 6.35 8.22 12.05
N VAL A 157 5.99 7.72 10.86
CA VAL A 157 5.27 8.49 9.84
C VAL A 157 3.89 8.92 10.35
N CYS A 158 3.12 8.03 10.97
CA CYS A 158 1.84 8.37 11.61
C CYS A 158 1.99 9.54 12.60
N ALA A 159 2.98 9.46 13.51
CA ALA A 159 3.22 10.52 14.49
C ALA A 159 3.66 11.84 13.84
N THR A 160 4.46 11.76 12.78
CA THR A 160 4.96 12.93 12.05
C THR A 160 3.82 13.65 11.33
N LEU A 161 2.97 12.93 10.60
CA LEU A 161 1.85 13.51 9.86
C LEU A 161 0.78 14.08 10.81
N ALA A 162 0.49 13.39 11.91
CA ALA A 162 -0.44 13.86 12.94
C ALA A 162 0.05 15.12 13.69
N ALA A 163 1.37 15.36 13.73
CA ALA A 163 1.96 16.55 14.34
C ALA A 163 2.30 17.66 13.34
N HIS A 164 2.16 17.41 12.03
CA HIS A 164 2.59 18.36 11.01
C HIS A 164 1.68 19.61 11.01
N PRO A 165 2.20 20.84 11.14
CA PRO A 165 1.38 22.04 11.35
C PRO A 165 0.31 22.32 10.28
N VAL A 166 0.58 21.92 9.04
CA VAL A 166 -0.36 22.10 7.91
C VAL A 166 -1.24 20.87 7.69
N LEU A 167 -0.68 19.67 7.80
CA LEU A 167 -1.41 18.44 7.42
C LEU A 167 -2.38 18.02 8.52
N SER A 168 -1.99 18.17 9.79
CA SER A 168 -2.79 17.74 10.95
C SER A 168 -4.10 18.52 11.13
N VAL A 169 -4.19 19.72 10.55
CA VAL A 169 -5.38 20.58 10.60
C VAL A 169 -6.15 20.60 9.29
N ALA A 170 -5.62 19.96 8.23
CA ALA A 170 -6.33 19.81 6.98
C ALA A 170 -7.52 18.85 7.16
N PRO A 171 -8.66 19.09 6.49
CA PRO A 171 -9.83 18.22 6.61
C PRO A 171 -9.56 16.82 6.05
N ALA A 172 -8.65 16.71 5.07
CA ALA A 172 -8.10 15.48 4.53
C ALA A 172 -6.80 15.78 3.77
N VAL A 173 -6.08 14.74 3.35
CA VAL A 173 -4.93 14.81 2.44
C VAL A 173 -5.12 13.85 1.27
N ASP A 174 -4.48 14.11 0.14
CA ASP A 174 -4.28 13.12 -0.91
C ASP A 174 -2.92 12.45 -0.76
N ALA A 175 -2.76 11.24 -1.29
CA ALA A 175 -1.55 10.43 -1.11
C ALA A 175 -1.08 9.80 -2.43
N LEU A 176 0.21 9.93 -2.71
CA LEU A 176 0.88 9.36 -3.88
C LEU A 176 2.06 8.48 -3.45
N GLY A 177 2.01 7.20 -3.81
CA GLY A 177 3.07 6.25 -3.51
C GLY A 177 3.76 5.72 -4.74
N PHE A 178 5.09 5.68 -4.70
CA PHE A 178 5.93 5.11 -5.76
C PHE A 178 6.55 3.79 -5.30
N SER A 179 6.43 2.76 -6.13
CA SER A 179 6.97 1.42 -5.84
C SER A 179 6.56 0.98 -4.42
N GLN A 180 7.51 0.61 -3.55
CA GLN A 180 7.19 0.19 -2.17
C GLN A 180 6.42 1.23 -1.34
N GLY A 181 6.60 2.53 -1.64
CA GLY A 181 5.94 3.62 -0.93
C GLY A 181 4.41 3.59 -1.03
N GLY A 182 3.85 3.00 -2.08
CA GLY A 182 2.39 2.87 -2.21
C GLY A 182 1.77 1.85 -1.26
N GLN A 183 2.37 0.66 -1.08
CA GLN A 183 1.88 -0.24 -0.03
C GLN A 183 2.16 0.32 1.39
N PHE A 184 3.17 1.17 1.57
CA PHE A 184 3.41 1.81 2.86
C PHE A 184 2.37 2.89 3.15
N LEU A 185 2.00 3.73 2.17
CA LEU A 185 0.88 4.66 2.32
C LEU A 185 -0.44 3.94 2.56
N ARG A 186 -0.69 2.80 1.91
CA ARG A 186 -1.83 1.94 2.24
C ARG A 186 -1.77 1.48 3.70
N GLY A 187 -0.61 1.02 4.16
CA GLY A 187 -0.42 0.64 5.57
C GLY A 187 -0.64 1.80 6.54
N TYR A 188 -0.29 3.04 6.17
CA TYR A 188 -0.61 4.26 6.93
C TYR A 188 -2.13 4.49 7.01
N VAL A 189 -2.84 4.37 5.88
CA VAL A 189 -4.31 4.44 5.84
C VAL A 189 -4.92 3.37 6.73
N GLU A 190 -4.48 2.12 6.63
CA GLU A 190 -5.05 1.03 7.42
C GLU A 190 -4.79 1.22 8.92
N ARG A 191 -3.56 1.57 9.32
CA ARG A 191 -3.13 1.56 10.73
C ARG A 191 -3.48 2.83 11.52
N CYS A 192 -3.48 4.01 10.90
CA CYS A 192 -3.63 5.27 11.65
C CYS A 192 -4.50 6.33 10.97
N ASN A 193 -4.37 6.58 9.66
CA ASN A 193 -5.20 7.52 8.88
C ASN A 193 -5.49 8.89 9.54
N VAL A 194 -4.49 9.49 10.19
CA VAL A 194 -4.60 10.82 10.82
C VAL A 194 -3.41 11.68 10.41
N PRO A 195 -3.60 12.72 9.55
CA PRO A 195 -4.88 13.14 8.94
C PRO A 195 -5.45 12.10 7.96
N PRO A 196 -6.78 12.12 7.74
CA PRO A 196 -7.44 11.14 6.87
C PRO A 196 -7.03 11.34 5.41
N VAL A 197 -6.72 10.24 4.74
CA VAL A 197 -6.48 10.23 3.29
C VAL A 197 -7.82 10.19 2.56
N ARG A 198 -7.97 11.04 1.54
CA ARG A 198 -9.12 11.03 0.63
C ARG A 198 -8.84 10.15 -0.58
N SER A 199 -7.83 10.50 -1.36
CA SER A 199 -7.41 9.76 -2.56
C SER A 199 -6.03 9.13 -2.35
N LEU A 200 -5.90 7.84 -2.64
CA LEU A 200 -4.62 7.15 -2.70
C LEU A 200 -4.33 6.75 -4.15
N VAL A 201 -3.19 7.17 -4.69
CA VAL A 201 -2.66 6.67 -5.97
C VAL A 201 -1.36 5.94 -5.74
N THR A 202 -1.20 4.77 -6.35
CA THR A 202 0.01 3.96 -6.25
C THR A 202 0.55 3.61 -7.64
N PHE A 203 1.85 3.81 -7.85
CA PHE A 203 2.53 3.43 -9.09
C PHE A 203 3.43 2.22 -8.85
N GLY A 204 3.14 1.10 -9.52
CA GLY A 204 3.97 -0.11 -9.48
C GLY A 204 4.12 -0.69 -8.07
N SER A 205 3.15 -0.48 -7.19
CA SER A 205 3.25 -0.86 -5.78
C SER A 205 2.85 -2.30 -5.53
N GLN A 206 3.65 -3.02 -4.75
CA GLN A 206 3.53 -4.47 -4.59
C GLN A 206 2.52 -4.82 -3.50
N HIS A 207 1.23 -4.56 -3.76
CA HIS A 207 0.16 -4.71 -2.78
C HIS A 207 -0.05 -6.16 -2.31
N ASN A 208 0.30 -7.16 -3.13
CA ASN A 208 0.35 -8.57 -2.73
C ASN A 208 1.79 -9.07 -2.47
N GLY A 209 2.76 -8.16 -2.29
CA GLY A 209 4.16 -8.48 -2.07
C GLY A 209 4.93 -8.88 -3.30
N ILE A 210 6.18 -9.32 -3.08
CA ILE A 210 7.08 -9.86 -4.12
C ILE A 210 7.49 -11.29 -3.78
N ALA A 211 7.63 -12.13 -4.78
CA ALA A 211 8.12 -13.50 -4.65
C ALA A 211 9.62 -13.61 -4.97
N GLU A 212 10.19 -12.60 -5.63
CA GLU A 212 11.59 -12.55 -6.03
C GLU A 212 12.18 -11.16 -5.83
N PHE A 213 13.50 -11.13 -5.68
CA PHE A 213 14.28 -9.90 -5.67
C PHE A 213 15.00 -9.75 -6.99
N GLN A 214 14.81 -8.61 -7.65
CA GLN A 214 15.59 -8.29 -8.83
C GLN A 214 17.08 -8.27 -8.49
N ALA A 215 17.90 -8.75 -9.42
CA ALA A 215 19.35 -8.74 -9.29
C ALA A 215 19.87 -7.30 -9.15
N CYS A 216 20.71 -7.07 -8.14
CA CYS A 216 21.30 -5.77 -7.88
C CYS A 216 22.31 -5.37 -8.96
N ALA A 217 22.32 -4.07 -9.32
CA ALA A 217 23.26 -3.52 -10.29
C ALA A 217 24.74 -3.74 -9.87
N PRO A 218 25.69 -3.83 -10.82
CA PRO A 218 27.11 -3.90 -10.50
C PRO A 218 27.56 -2.68 -9.70
N GLY A 219 27.99 -2.89 -8.45
CA GLY A 219 28.48 -1.82 -7.57
C GLY A 219 27.48 -1.31 -6.53
N ASP A 220 26.22 -1.76 -6.57
CA ASP A 220 25.25 -1.48 -5.50
C ASP A 220 25.47 -2.42 -4.31
N TRP A 221 26.42 -2.05 -3.45
CA TRP A 221 26.76 -2.81 -2.25
C TRP A 221 25.61 -2.87 -1.24
N LEU A 222 24.75 -1.85 -1.22
CA LEU A 222 23.60 -1.77 -0.32
C LEU A 222 22.55 -2.81 -0.72
N CYS A 223 22.17 -2.81 -2.00
CA CYS A 223 21.26 -3.80 -2.57
C CYS A 223 21.82 -5.22 -2.43
N ARG A 224 23.11 -5.46 -2.73
CA ARG A 224 23.70 -6.80 -2.59
C ARG A 224 23.69 -7.30 -1.15
N GLY A 225 23.91 -6.42 -0.18
CA GLY A 225 23.78 -6.75 1.24
C GLY A 225 22.36 -7.16 1.60
N ALA A 226 21.36 -6.42 1.11
CA ALA A 226 19.94 -6.76 1.26
C ALA A 226 19.62 -8.11 0.62
N GLU A 227 20.02 -8.33 -0.63
CA GLU A 227 19.80 -9.59 -1.37
C GLU A 227 20.43 -10.79 -0.65
N GLY A 228 21.66 -10.65 -0.15
CA GLY A 228 22.33 -11.70 0.63
C GLY A 228 21.57 -12.04 1.91
N LEU A 229 20.98 -11.05 2.58
CA LEU A 229 20.15 -11.26 3.77
C LEU A 229 18.80 -11.91 3.43
N LEU A 230 18.21 -11.59 2.27
CA LEU A 230 16.96 -12.21 1.78
C LEU A 230 17.11 -13.66 1.42
N ARG A 231 18.20 -13.99 0.71
CA ARG A 231 18.56 -15.37 0.35
C ARG A 231 18.95 -16.24 1.56
N SER A 232 19.09 -15.64 2.74
CA SER A 232 19.24 -16.36 4.01
C SER A 232 17.87 -16.84 4.54
N ASN A 233 17.70 -16.94 5.86
CA ASN A 233 16.39 -17.26 6.45
C ASN A 233 15.49 -16.00 6.49
N THR A 234 14.80 -15.73 5.37
CA THR A 234 13.89 -14.58 5.15
C THR A 234 12.87 -14.39 6.29
N TRP A 235 12.43 -15.48 6.90
CA TRP A 235 11.40 -15.50 7.95
C TRP A 235 11.97 -15.46 9.36
N SER A 236 13.28 -15.35 9.51
CA SER A 236 13.87 -15.14 10.84
C SER A 236 13.47 -13.76 11.41
N PRO A 237 13.28 -13.63 12.74
CA PRO A 237 12.96 -12.36 13.36
C PRO A 237 13.98 -11.25 13.06
N LEU A 238 15.25 -11.62 12.85
CA LEU A 238 16.30 -10.69 12.49
C LEU A 238 16.04 -10.04 11.12
N VAL A 239 15.72 -10.85 10.11
CA VAL A 239 15.49 -10.38 8.74
C VAL A 239 14.18 -9.60 8.65
N GLN A 240 13.09 -10.16 9.19
CA GLN A 240 11.78 -9.50 9.26
C GLN A 240 11.80 -8.22 10.12
N GLY A 241 12.76 -8.08 11.03
CA GLY A 241 12.89 -6.89 11.86
C GLY A 241 13.86 -5.82 11.34
N ARG A 242 14.65 -6.10 10.29
CA ARG A 242 15.74 -5.20 9.86
C ARG A 242 15.86 -5.00 8.36
N LEU A 243 15.17 -5.78 7.55
CA LEU A 243 15.23 -5.64 6.10
C LEU A 243 13.83 -5.32 5.58
N VAL A 244 13.67 -4.10 5.08
CA VAL A 244 12.38 -3.58 4.61
C VAL A 244 11.79 -4.48 3.53
N PRO A 245 12.54 -4.85 2.47
CA PRO A 245 11.96 -5.69 1.45
C PRO A 245 11.55 -7.10 1.87
N ALA A 246 12.19 -7.68 2.89
CA ALA A 246 11.77 -8.98 3.41
C ALA A 246 10.36 -8.94 4.02
N GLN A 247 9.92 -7.79 4.51
CA GLN A 247 8.67 -7.63 5.25
C GLN A 247 7.44 -7.59 4.33
N TYR A 248 7.66 -7.42 3.02
CA TYR A 248 6.66 -7.62 1.98
C TYR A 248 7.05 -8.69 0.96
N PHE A 249 7.99 -9.56 1.33
CA PHE A 249 8.19 -10.80 0.61
C PHE A 249 6.98 -11.72 0.83
N ARG A 250 6.57 -12.46 -0.20
CA ARG A 250 5.47 -13.42 -0.17
C ARG A 250 5.78 -14.56 -1.14
N ASP A 251 6.25 -15.68 -0.62
CA ASP A 251 6.53 -16.88 -1.41
C ASP A 251 5.31 -17.82 -1.37
N PRO A 252 4.61 -18.06 -2.51
CA PRO A 252 3.46 -18.96 -2.58
C PRO A 252 3.76 -20.40 -2.11
N ARG A 253 5.03 -20.81 -2.07
CA ARG A 253 5.46 -22.15 -1.61
C ARG A 253 5.67 -22.24 -0.10
N ARG A 254 5.73 -21.10 0.60
CA ARG A 254 6.06 -20.99 2.03
C ARG A 254 5.06 -20.08 2.76
N MET A 255 3.77 -20.33 2.50
CA MET A 255 2.68 -19.51 3.01
C MET A 255 2.51 -19.61 4.54
N GLU A 256 2.82 -20.76 5.14
CA GLU A 256 2.76 -20.92 6.60
C GLU A 256 3.75 -19.98 7.28
N GLU A 257 5.02 -19.98 6.84
CA GLU A 257 6.02 -19.07 7.41
C GLU A 257 5.74 -17.60 7.09
N TYR A 258 5.21 -17.30 5.90
CA TYR A 258 4.76 -15.95 5.56
C TYR A 258 3.69 -15.45 6.55
N LEU A 259 2.63 -16.23 6.78
CA LEU A 259 1.56 -15.86 7.69
C LEU A 259 2.04 -15.74 9.14
N GLU A 260 2.97 -16.61 9.57
CA GLU A 260 3.51 -16.59 10.92
C GLU A 260 4.47 -15.40 11.15
N PHE A 261 5.41 -15.17 10.22
CA PHE A 261 6.58 -14.31 10.49
C PHE A 261 6.58 -12.97 9.75
N SER A 262 5.75 -12.76 8.72
CA SER A 262 5.73 -11.47 7.99
C SER A 262 5.40 -10.30 8.93
N ASN A 263 6.34 -9.37 9.11
CA ASN A 263 6.18 -8.24 10.03
C ASN A 263 5.22 -7.16 9.52
N PHE A 264 4.97 -7.14 8.20
CA PHE A 264 4.20 -6.09 7.56
C PHE A 264 3.11 -6.66 6.66
N LEU A 265 3.45 -7.32 5.56
CA LEU A 265 2.46 -7.60 4.50
C LEU A 265 1.31 -8.51 4.95
N ALA A 266 1.59 -9.60 5.69
CA ALA A 266 0.52 -10.46 6.18
C ALA A 266 -0.40 -9.77 7.20
N ASP A 267 0.12 -8.74 7.90
CA ASP A 267 -0.66 -7.88 8.78
C ASP A 267 -1.55 -6.93 7.98
N VAL A 268 -0.96 -6.11 7.11
CA VAL A 268 -1.70 -5.09 6.36
C VAL A 268 -2.63 -5.67 5.29
N ASN A 269 -2.37 -6.87 4.77
CA ASN A 269 -3.35 -7.58 3.93
C ASN A 269 -4.44 -8.29 4.74
N ASN A 270 -4.34 -8.25 6.07
CA ASN A 270 -5.28 -8.87 7.00
C ASN A 270 -5.43 -10.38 6.69
N GLU A 271 -4.34 -11.05 6.29
CA GLU A 271 -4.37 -12.45 5.81
C GLU A 271 -4.45 -13.47 6.96
N ARG A 272 -4.04 -13.08 8.17
CA ARG A 272 -4.12 -13.92 9.37
C ARG A 272 -5.57 -14.21 9.77
N ALA A 273 -5.77 -15.26 10.58
CA ALA A 273 -7.11 -15.71 10.97
C ALA A 273 -7.95 -14.62 11.68
N VAL A 274 -7.32 -13.81 12.53
CA VAL A 274 -8.00 -12.70 13.21
C VAL A 274 -7.86 -11.44 12.36
N LYS A 275 -9.00 -10.91 11.92
CA LYS A 275 -9.07 -9.70 11.09
C LYS A 275 -9.11 -8.44 11.94
N ASN A 276 -8.29 -7.44 11.60
CA ASN A 276 -8.40 -6.09 12.15
C ASN A 276 -9.47 -5.30 11.39
N GLN A 277 -10.57 -4.94 12.06
CA GLN A 277 -11.68 -4.20 11.41
C GLN A 277 -11.33 -2.74 11.12
N THR A 278 -10.43 -2.14 11.90
CA THR A 278 -9.96 -0.75 11.69
C THR A 278 -9.35 -0.59 10.30
N TYR A 279 -8.62 -1.60 9.80
CA TYR A 279 -7.98 -1.57 8.49
C TYR A 279 -9.04 -1.43 7.38
N LYS A 280 -10.11 -2.23 7.50
CA LYS A 280 -11.26 -2.16 6.60
C LYS A 280 -11.99 -0.82 6.70
N GLU A 281 -12.29 -0.37 7.91
CA GLU A 281 -13.01 0.89 8.15
C GLU A 281 -12.27 2.07 7.52
N ASN A 282 -10.95 2.16 7.74
CA ASN A 282 -10.14 3.23 7.19
C ASN A 282 -9.99 3.14 5.67
N LEU A 283 -9.59 1.98 5.13
CA LEU A 283 -9.33 1.86 3.71
C LEU A 283 -10.62 2.00 2.87
N SER A 284 -11.75 1.47 3.35
CA SER A 284 -13.06 1.67 2.70
C SER A 284 -13.56 3.12 2.76
N GLY A 285 -12.96 3.95 3.62
CA GLY A 285 -13.23 5.39 3.71
C GLY A 285 -12.67 6.22 2.55
N LEU A 286 -11.69 5.71 1.79
CA LEU A 286 -11.12 6.43 0.64
C LEU A 286 -12.20 6.78 -0.38
N GLU A 287 -12.17 7.99 -0.92
CA GLU A 287 -13.03 8.39 -2.04
C GLU A 287 -12.49 7.86 -3.37
N ARG A 288 -11.18 7.63 -3.45
CA ARG A 288 -10.50 7.09 -4.62
C ARG A 288 -9.28 6.26 -4.20
N PHE A 289 -9.13 5.07 -4.78
CA PHE A 289 -7.92 4.28 -4.71
C PHE A 289 -7.54 3.81 -6.12
N THR A 290 -6.53 4.44 -6.71
CA THR A 290 -6.07 4.17 -8.07
C THR A 290 -4.75 3.44 -8.04
N MET A 291 -4.72 2.24 -8.60
CA MET A 291 -3.52 1.41 -8.69
C MET A 291 -3.04 1.38 -10.14
N VAL A 292 -1.86 1.95 -10.38
CA VAL A 292 -1.23 2.02 -11.70
C VAL A 292 -0.18 0.93 -11.81
N LEU A 293 -0.31 0.07 -12.82
CA LEU A 293 0.61 -1.01 -13.14
C LEU A 293 1.46 -0.64 -14.37
N PHE A 294 2.74 -1.00 -14.36
CA PHE A 294 3.62 -0.82 -15.52
C PHE A 294 3.55 -2.06 -16.41
N GLU A 295 3.29 -1.87 -17.70
CA GLU A 295 3.09 -2.97 -18.66
C GLU A 295 4.32 -3.87 -18.76
N GLU A 296 5.53 -3.28 -18.69
CA GLU A 296 6.82 -3.96 -18.87
C GLU A 296 7.61 -4.01 -17.55
N ASP A 297 6.92 -4.09 -16.40
CA ASP A 297 7.58 -4.15 -15.08
C ASP A 297 8.35 -5.48 -14.91
N GLU A 298 9.68 -5.37 -14.78
CA GLU A 298 10.58 -6.47 -14.46
C GLU A 298 11.18 -6.37 -13.04
N THR A 299 10.82 -5.34 -12.29
CA THR A 299 11.31 -5.11 -10.92
C THR A 299 10.37 -5.72 -9.90
N VAL A 300 9.06 -5.53 -10.09
CA VAL A 300 8.02 -6.13 -9.26
C VAL A 300 7.69 -7.50 -9.81
N ILE A 301 8.08 -8.53 -9.07
CA ILE A 301 7.83 -9.91 -9.46
C ILE A 301 6.94 -10.58 -8.42
N PRO A 302 5.66 -10.89 -8.72
CA PRO A 302 4.95 -10.65 -9.99
C PRO A 302 4.39 -9.22 -10.11
N LYS A 303 4.39 -8.62 -11.31
CA LYS A 303 3.90 -7.23 -11.54
C LYS A 303 2.42 -7.06 -11.19
N GLU A 304 1.66 -8.13 -11.32
CA GLU A 304 0.23 -8.20 -10.98
C GLU A 304 -0.05 -8.00 -9.49
N SER A 305 0.98 -8.11 -8.65
CA SER A 305 0.95 -7.64 -7.26
C SER A 305 0.51 -6.18 -7.15
N GLY A 306 0.81 -5.37 -8.18
CA GLY A 306 0.27 -4.02 -8.44
C GLY A 306 -1.23 -3.87 -8.20
N TRP A 307 -1.98 -4.91 -8.55
CA TRP A 307 -3.44 -4.94 -8.50
C TRP A 307 -3.98 -5.96 -7.50
N PHE A 308 -3.19 -6.29 -6.48
CA PHE A 308 -3.48 -7.32 -5.50
C PHE A 308 -3.70 -8.73 -6.10
N ALA A 309 -3.31 -8.99 -7.34
CA ALA A 309 -3.47 -10.31 -7.90
C ALA A 309 -2.50 -11.30 -7.25
N GLU A 310 -2.85 -12.57 -7.32
CA GLU A 310 -1.99 -13.67 -6.89
C GLU A 310 -1.47 -14.42 -8.10
N VAL A 311 -0.19 -14.77 -8.08
CA VAL A 311 0.45 -15.51 -9.18
C VAL A 311 1.06 -16.78 -8.62
N ASN A 312 0.69 -17.91 -9.23
CA ASN A 312 1.23 -19.23 -8.92
C ASN A 312 1.75 -19.87 -10.21
N GLY A 313 3.07 -19.79 -10.41
CA GLY A 313 3.69 -20.17 -11.68
C GLY A 313 3.17 -19.27 -12.81
N THR A 314 2.41 -19.83 -13.74
CA THR A 314 1.80 -19.08 -14.87
C THR A 314 0.35 -18.69 -14.63
N GLU A 315 -0.26 -19.14 -13.53
CA GLU A 315 -1.65 -18.85 -13.21
C GLU A 315 -1.76 -17.54 -12.46
N VAL A 316 -2.60 -16.63 -12.96
CA VAL A 316 -2.91 -15.35 -12.30
C VAL A 316 -4.34 -15.38 -11.80
N THR A 317 -4.52 -15.29 -10.49
CA THR A 317 -5.81 -15.11 -9.83
C THR A 317 -6.04 -13.62 -9.58
N PRO A 318 -6.97 -12.98 -10.32
CA PRO A 318 -7.27 -11.56 -10.15
C PRO A 318 -7.89 -11.27 -8.77
N LEU A 319 -7.71 -10.04 -8.26
CA LEU A 319 -8.21 -9.61 -6.95
C LEU A 319 -9.66 -10.03 -6.68
N ARG A 320 -10.57 -9.81 -7.64
CA ARG A 320 -12.01 -10.12 -7.49
C ARG A 320 -12.30 -11.61 -7.25
N GLU A 321 -11.38 -12.49 -7.64
CA GLU A 321 -11.49 -13.93 -7.44
C GLU A 321 -10.86 -14.40 -6.11
N ARG A 322 -10.09 -13.55 -5.43
CA ARG A 322 -9.42 -13.88 -4.16
C ARG A 322 -10.40 -13.84 -2.98
N GLU A 323 -10.12 -14.65 -1.96
CA GLU A 323 -10.89 -14.66 -0.71
C GLU A 323 -10.89 -13.30 -0.01
N MET A 324 -9.74 -12.60 0.00
CA MET A 324 -9.62 -11.27 0.60
C MET A 324 -10.62 -10.24 0.07
N TYR A 325 -10.97 -10.36 -1.22
CA TYR A 325 -11.97 -9.51 -1.85
C TYR A 325 -13.38 -10.03 -1.57
N LYS A 326 -13.62 -11.34 -1.75
CA LYS A 326 -14.94 -11.96 -1.57
C LYS A 326 -15.49 -11.71 -0.16
N GLU A 327 -14.63 -11.85 0.84
CA GLU A 327 -14.90 -11.63 2.27
C GLU A 327 -14.58 -10.20 2.73
N ASP A 328 -14.03 -9.38 1.84
CA ASP A 328 -13.79 -7.96 2.05
C ASP A 328 -12.96 -7.65 3.30
N TRP A 329 -11.80 -8.32 3.42
CA TRP A 329 -10.94 -8.30 4.61
C TRP A 329 -10.40 -6.91 4.96
N ILE A 330 -10.14 -6.07 3.96
CA ILE A 330 -9.63 -4.71 4.12
C ILE A 330 -10.50 -3.66 3.42
N GLY A 331 -11.71 -4.01 2.94
CA GLY A 331 -12.62 -3.02 2.35
C GLY A 331 -12.49 -2.80 0.83
N LEU A 332 -11.66 -3.58 0.13
CA LEU A 332 -11.50 -3.45 -1.33
C LEU A 332 -12.79 -3.69 -2.11
N LYS A 333 -13.65 -4.62 -1.66
CA LYS A 333 -14.94 -4.87 -2.31
C LYS A 333 -15.89 -3.71 -2.07
N ALA A 334 -15.88 -3.12 -0.87
CA ALA A 334 -16.67 -1.92 -0.58
C ALA A 334 -16.22 -0.73 -1.46
N LEU A 335 -14.91 -0.54 -1.65
CA LEU A 335 -14.37 0.48 -2.56
C LEU A 335 -14.77 0.25 -4.02
N ASP A 336 -14.66 -1.00 -4.50
CA ASP A 336 -15.00 -1.36 -5.88
C ASP A 336 -16.50 -1.15 -6.16
N GLN A 337 -17.37 -1.57 -5.23
CA GLN A 337 -18.83 -1.42 -5.35
C GLN A 337 -19.29 0.04 -5.42
N LYS A 338 -18.59 0.97 -4.75
CA LYS A 338 -18.87 2.41 -4.86
C LYS A 338 -18.10 3.09 -6.01
N GLY A 339 -17.38 2.32 -6.82
CA GLY A 339 -16.63 2.82 -7.98
C GLY A 339 -15.35 3.58 -7.64
N ALA A 340 -14.88 3.50 -6.39
CA ALA A 340 -13.68 4.20 -5.91
C ALA A 340 -12.38 3.44 -6.21
N LEU A 341 -12.43 2.12 -6.43
CA LEU A 341 -11.27 1.31 -6.80
C LEU A 341 -11.00 1.40 -8.31
N LYS A 342 -9.83 1.88 -8.72
CA LYS A 342 -9.44 2.05 -10.12
C LYS A 342 -8.16 1.27 -10.43
N PHE A 343 -8.15 0.70 -11.63
CA PHE A 343 -7.06 -0.11 -12.17
C PHE A 343 -6.59 0.55 -13.46
N GLU A 344 -5.34 1.03 -13.47
CA GLU A 344 -4.75 1.71 -14.62
C GLU A 344 -3.45 1.02 -15.03
N VAL A 345 -3.13 1.11 -16.33
CA VAL A 345 -1.87 0.61 -16.88
C VAL A 345 -1.16 1.75 -17.57
N THR A 346 0.15 1.84 -17.36
CA THR A 346 1.04 2.72 -18.11
C THR A 346 2.08 1.89 -18.86
N LYS A 347 2.51 2.39 -20.02
CA LYS A 347 3.58 1.77 -20.82
C LYS A 347 4.94 1.95 -20.14
N GLY A 348 5.91 1.13 -20.53
CA GLY A 348 7.29 1.20 -20.05
C GLY A 348 7.56 0.35 -18.81
N GLY A 349 8.83 0.34 -18.40
CA GLY A 349 9.33 -0.40 -17.25
C GLY A 349 9.08 0.28 -15.90
N HIS A 350 9.50 -0.38 -14.82
CA HIS A 350 9.28 0.11 -13.45
C HIS A 350 9.75 1.56 -13.25
N MET A 351 8.86 2.40 -12.71
CA MET A 351 9.09 3.84 -12.46
C MET A 351 9.42 4.70 -13.69
N GLN A 352 9.31 4.16 -14.91
CA GLN A 352 9.44 4.94 -16.15
C GLN A 352 8.18 5.78 -16.36
N LEU A 353 8.11 6.89 -15.64
CA LEU A 353 6.98 7.80 -15.64
C LEU A 353 7.27 9.03 -16.49
N SER A 354 6.23 9.49 -17.16
CA SER A 354 6.29 10.73 -17.91
C SER A 354 5.46 11.80 -17.22
N SER A 355 5.83 13.07 -17.44
CA SER A 355 5.05 14.20 -16.92
C SER A 355 3.61 14.21 -17.41
N LYS A 356 3.36 13.66 -18.61
CA LYS A 356 2.02 13.46 -19.16
C LYS A 356 1.20 12.47 -18.33
N VAL A 357 1.78 11.32 -17.99
CA VAL A 357 1.12 10.31 -17.14
C VAL A 357 0.78 10.92 -15.78
N LEU A 358 1.74 11.59 -15.14
CA LEU A 358 1.51 12.20 -13.83
C LEU A 358 0.48 13.34 -13.87
N ARG A 359 0.54 14.22 -14.87
CA ARG A 359 -0.43 15.30 -15.04
C ARG A 359 -1.85 14.75 -15.09
N LYS A 360 -2.06 13.76 -15.96
CA LYS A 360 -3.35 13.07 -16.09
C LYS A 360 -3.78 12.42 -14.77
N THR A 361 -2.86 11.77 -14.07
CA THR A 361 -3.13 11.20 -12.75
C THR A 361 -3.58 12.26 -11.75
N PHE A 362 -2.94 13.43 -11.71
CA PHE A 362 -3.31 14.51 -10.79
C PHE A 362 -4.68 15.10 -11.12
N GLU A 363 -4.95 15.35 -12.40
CA GLU A 363 -6.26 15.82 -12.89
C GLU A 363 -7.37 14.84 -12.49
N ALA A 364 -7.16 13.55 -12.67
CA ALA A 364 -8.16 12.52 -12.41
C ALA A 364 -8.40 12.20 -10.92
N ASN A 365 -7.41 12.43 -10.06
CA ASN A 365 -7.44 11.91 -8.67
C ASN A 365 -7.40 12.97 -7.55
N TYR A 366 -6.90 14.18 -7.80
CA TYR A 366 -6.63 15.19 -6.76
C TYR A 366 -7.36 16.52 -6.98
N GLY A 367 -7.37 17.40 -5.99
CA GLY A 367 -8.10 18.69 -6.06
C GLY A 367 -8.83 19.03 -4.77
N PRO A 368 -9.81 19.94 -4.78
CA PRO A 368 -10.47 20.43 -3.57
C PRO A 368 -11.35 19.37 -2.90
N LEU A 369 -11.57 19.51 -1.59
CA LEU A 369 -12.45 18.63 -0.83
C LEU A 369 -13.87 18.66 -1.43
N GLY A 370 -14.50 17.49 -1.58
CA GLY A 370 -15.82 17.38 -2.18
C GLY A 370 -15.85 17.43 -3.71
N ARG A 371 -14.68 17.37 -4.39
CA ARG A 371 -14.64 17.17 -5.84
C ARG A 371 -15.47 15.96 -6.24
N GLN A 372 -16.24 16.11 -7.31
CA GLN A 372 -16.88 14.97 -7.93
C GLN A 372 -15.83 14.18 -8.71
N PHE A 373 -15.99 12.87 -8.69
CA PHE A 373 -15.11 11.91 -9.34
C PHE A 373 -15.90 11.31 -10.48
N ASP A 374 -15.54 11.62 -11.72
CA ASP A 374 -16.25 11.08 -12.87
C ASP A 374 -16.15 9.54 -12.87
N ALA A 375 -17.27 8.90 -13.21
CA ALA A 375 -17.35 7.44 -13.28
C ALA A 375 -16.44 6.87 -14.38
N GLU A 376 -16.19 7.66 -15.42
CA GLU A 376 -15.46 7.30 -16.63
C GLU A 376 -14.41 8.37 -16.99
N GLU A 377 -13.37 8.61 -16.17
CA GLU A 377 -12.24 9.37 -16.71
C GLU A 377 -11.41 8.50 -17.66
N VAL A 378 -11.37 8.99 -18.89
CA VAL A 378 -11.09 8.29 -20.13
C VAL A 378 -9.58 8.06 -20.27
N GLY A 379 -9.21 6.82 -20.55
CA GLY A 379 -7.97 6.48 -21.24
C GLY A 379 -8.00 7.06 -22.66
N GLY A 380 -7.84 8.38 -22.80
CA GLY A 380 -7.58 9.03 -24.07
C GLY A 380 -6.12 8.87 -24.42
N GLU A 381 -5.85 8.17 -25.53
CA GLU A 381 -4.60 8.29 -26.27
C GLU A 381 -4.68 9.59 -27.06
N ASP A 382 -4.27 10.71 -26.45
CA ASP A 382 -4.05 11.94 -27.21
C ASP A 382 -2.63 11.89 -27.79
N GLU A 383 -2.51 11.88 -29.12
CA GLU A 383 -1.26 11.86 -29.90
C GLU A 383 -0.55 13.22 -29.95
N ASP A 384 -0.45 13.93 -28.82
CA ASP A 384 0.34 15.16 -28.76
C ASP A 384 1.71 14.89 -28.12
N GLU A 385 2.76 14.94 -28.94
CA GLU A 385 4.18 14.73 -28.64
C GLU A 385 4.90 15.98 -28.07
N GLU A 386 4.20 17.07 -27.74
CA GLU A 386 4.88 18.28 -27.27
C GLU A 386 5.16 18.24 -25.75
N SER A 387 6.43 17.99 -25.42
CA SER A 387 7.11 18.26 -24.13
C SER A 387 6.82 17.33 -22.94
N SER A 388 6.65 16.03 -23.19
CA SER A 388 6.69 15.03 -22.14
C SER A 388 8.15 14.75 -21.71
N TRP A 389 8.53 15.09 -20.49
CA TRP A 389 9.81 14.67 -19.90
C TRP A 389 9.65 13.34 -19.14
N GLN A 390 10.74 12.58 -19.02
CA GLN A 390 10.78 11.34 -18.25
C GLN A 390 11.37 11.60 -16.86
N LEU A 391 10.75 11.03 -15.84
CA LEU A 391 11.23 11.04 -14.47
C LEU A 391 12.39 10.06 -14.29
N GLU A 392 13.41 10.50 -13.58
CA GLU A 392 14.36 9.61 -12.91
C GLU A 392 13.90 9.47 -11.46
N LEU A 393 13.26 8.34 -11.13
CA LEU A 393 12.79 7.96 -9.80
C LEU A 393 13.42 6.62 -9.37
#